data_AF-A0A6A7BZE3-F1
#
_entry.id   AF-A0A6A7BZE3-F1
#
_cell.length_a   1.000
_cell.length_b   1.000
_cell.length_c   1.000
_cell.angle_alpha   90.00
_cell.angle_beta   90.00
_cell.angle_gamma   90.00
#
_symmetry.space_group_name_H-M   'P 1'
#
loop_
_entity.id
_entity.type
_entity.pdbx_description
1 polymer ?
#
loop_
_entity_poly.entity_id
_entity_poly.type
_entity_poly.pdbx_seq_one_letter_code
_entity_poly.pdbx_strand_id
1 'polypeptide(L)'
;MATATQTAVFPRSLSTKGRNHFLHLDIPLPVSFGALSPGFYDQPRSSFLDEQPTLTCWLVDTRCLWPGASINTAAGVQQALNLISPAEQKIVKGKLHIADAKMSLASALLKRMFISQTLEIPWDHVHIARKGNEKHGKPCAVDEVGRPIDGIDFNVSHQNGLVALIGWNGRRRRRYSPGGHIQGMLSPRINANDVMVGVDIVCVNERESAATTIEEEGLDGWVDVYDAVFSDEERWSMKYDVDYVTLLDGSTLSGQEIGRHDRCISRHKNLRCTTSSGQCVDFSSERLIEAKMRRFYTYFCYKEAYIKLAGEALLAPWLKQLEFSGVRSPKPGAPARCSLHGVWGEEVDDVEVRLHGRVVEDVKMKVQAFEETFMLSTAIQGNIQGLTIPAFQSLSLLEIYAQAASAKSSASDARSVGSPVELTSPWESRYWS
;
A
#
# COMPACT_ATOMS: atom_id res chain seq x y z
N MET A 1 15.47 -27.66 10.64
CA MET A 1 16.56 -27.84 9.66
C MET A 1 15.96 -28.24 8.34
N ALA A 2 16.43 -27.60 7.25
CA ALA A 2 15.98 -27.69 5.86
C ALA A 2 14.60 -27.05 5.55
N THR A 3 14.57 -25.72 5.43
CA THR A 3 13.56 -24.97 4.70
C THR A 3 13.96 -24.87 3.23
N ALA A 4 13.10 -25.35 2.34
CA ALA A 4 13.34 -25.42 0.91
C ALA A 4 13.46 -24.01 0.30
N THR A 5 14.64 -23.71 -0.22
CA THR A 5 14.97 -22.52 -1.02
C THR A 5 14.36 -22.71 -2.41
N GLN A 6 13.44 -21.82 -2.81
CA GLN A 6 12.99 -21.75 -4.20
C GLN A 6 14.04 -20.96 -5.00
N THR A 7 15.02 -21.68 -5.55
CA THR A 7 15.98 -21.16 -6.52
C THR A 7 15.26 -20.91 -7.84
N ALA A 8 15.14 -19.64 -8.25
CA ALA A 8 14.69 -19.29 -9.58
C ALA A 8 15.79 -19.63 -10.59
N VAL A 9 15.49 -20.59 -11.48
CA VAL A 9 16.36 -20.97 -12.61
C VAL A 9 16.01 -20.07 -13.80
N PHE A 10 17.00 -19.29 -14.29
CA PHE A 10 16.88 -18.46 -15.48
C PHE A 10 16.95 -19.30 -16.77
N PRO A 11 15.99 -19.20 -17.71
CA PRO A 11 16.19 -19.69 -19.06
C PRO A 11 16.93 -18.68 -19.94
N ARG A 12 17.93 -19.18 -20.67
CA ARG A 12 18.72 -18.46 -21.69
C ARG A 12 17.90 -18.21 -22.97
N SER A 13 18.03 -16.98 -23.47
CA SER A 13 17.93 -16.48 -24.86
C SER A 13 16.67 -16.73 -25.73
N LEU A 14 16.12 -15.58 -26.16
CA LEU A 14 15.62 -15.19 -27.49
C LEU A 14 14.28 -15.73 -28.01
N SER A 15 13.34 -14.80 -28.24
CA SER A 15 12.78 -14.57 -29.59
C SER A 15 12.12 -13.19 -29.69
N THR A 16 12.60 -12.42 -30.65
CA THR A 16 12.08 -11.14 -31.15
C THR A 16 10.71 -11.32 -31.84
N LYS A 17 9.64 -10.76 -31.27
CA LYS A 17 8.43 -10.32 -32.01
C LYS A 17 7.51 -9.54 -31.07
N GLY A 18 7.12 -8.33 -31.46
CA GLY A 18 6.23 -7.46 -30.68
C GLY A 18 6.69 -6.00 -30.61
N ARG A 19 7.46 -5.51 -31.58
CA ARG A 19 7.58 -4.06 -31.81
C ARG A 19 6.40 -3.61 -32.68
N ASN A 20 5.79 -2.52 -32.26
CA ASN A 20 4.70 -1.77 -32.89
C ASN A 20 3.30 -2.33 -32.62
N HIS A 21 2.59 -1.74 -31.66
CA HIS A 21 1.19 -1.32 -31.78
C HIS A 21 0.88 -0.35 -30.63
N PHE A 22 1.36 0.87 -30.80
CA PHE A 22 0.79 2.05 -30.16
C PHE A 22 0.60 3.07 -31.28
N LEU A 23 -0.50 3.81 -31.19
CA LEU A 23 -1.02 4.86 -32.09
C LEU A 23 -2.17 4.41 -33.02
N HIS A 24 -3.34 4.99 -32.72
CA HIS A 24 -4.62 5.02 -33.43
C HIS A 24 -5.45 3.74 -33.56
N LEU A 25 -6.55 3.71 -32.79
CA LEU A 25 -7.78 3.00 -33.14
C LEU A 25 -8.93 4.02 -33.13
N ASP A 26 -9.30 4.51 -34.31
CA ASP A 26 -10.53 5.26 -34.56
C ASP A 26 -11.70 4.27 -34.73
N ILE A 27 -12.68 4.27 -33.82
CA ILE A 27 -13.90 3.43 -33.88
C ILE A 27 -15.07 4.22 -33.23
N PRO A 28 -16.33 4.13 -33.74
CA PRO A 28 -17.25 5.27 -33.85
C PRO A 28 -18.07 5.59 -32.59
N LEU A 29 -18.66 6.79 -32.61
CA LEU A 29 -19.52 7.40 -31.58
C LEU A 29 -20.64 6.46 -31.09
N PRO A 30 -21.02 6.54 -29.79
CA PRO A 30 -22.08 5.71 -29.24
C PRO A 30 -23.47 6.16 -29.73
N VAL A 31 -24.27 5.19 -30.15
CA VAL A 31 -25.72 5.34 -30.31
C VAL A 31 -26.34 5.48 -28.92
N SER A 32 -27.07 6.58 -28.70
CA SER A 32 -27.82 6.81 -27.47
C SER A 32 -28.95 5.78 -27.33
N PHE A 33 -28.90 4.97 -26.26
CA PHE A 33 -30.06 4.22 -25.80
C PHE A 33 -30.66 4.91 -24.58
N GLY A 34 -31.93 5.28 -24.72
CA GLY A 34 -32.76 5.95 -23.72
C GLY A 34 -33.13 5.05 -22.53
N ALA A 35 -33.55 5.73 -21.47
CA ALA A 35 -33.74 5.24 -20.10
C ALA A 35 -34.84 4.18 -19.90
N LEU A 36 -34.64 3.32 -18.89
CA LEU A 36 -35.40 3.23 -17.61
C LEU A 36 -35.40 1.77 -17.08
N SER A 37 -34.92 1.58 -15.85
CA SER A 37 -35.29 0.42 -15.01
C SER A 37 -35.79 0.95 -13.66
N PRO A 38 -36.97 0.53 -13.18
CA PRO A 38 -37.53 1.02 -11.93
C PRO A 38 -36.89 0.25 -10.77
N GLY A 39 -36.23 0.94 -9.84
CA GLY A 39 -35.76 0.30 -8.61
C GLY A 39 -34.54 0.94 -7.93
N PHE A 40 -33.83 1.84 -8.59
CA PHE A 40 -32.70 2.56 -7.96
C PHE A 40 -33.16 3.93 -7.48
N TYR A 41 -32.84 4.26 -6.23
CA TYR A 41 -33.09 5.58 -5.66
C TYR A 41 -31.74 6.27 -5.42
N ASP A 42 -31.65 7.53 -5.82
CA ASP A 42 -30.61 8.42 -5.28
C ASP A 42 -31.02 8.76 -3.84
N GLN A 43 -30.16 8.50 -2.85
CA GLN A 43 -30.44 8.96 -1.49
C GLN A 43 -30.45 10.50 -1.44
N PRO A 44 -31.50 11.15 -0.90
CA PRO A 44 -31.48 12.58 -0.64
C PRO A 44 -31.11 12.83 0.82
N ARG A 45 -29.90 13.34 1.11
CA ARG A 45 -29.65 14.22 2.27
C ARG A 45 -28.26 14.88 2.28
N SER A 46 -28.26 16.10 2.83
CA SER A 46 -27.16 17.06 3.03
C SER A 46 -26.77 17.87 1.79
N SER A 47 -26.64 19.20 1.98
CA SER A 47 -26.31 20.20 0.96
C SER A 47 -24.90 19.98 0.41
N PHE A 48 -24.81 19.31 -0.74
CA PHE A 48 -23.59 19.09 -1.50
C PHE A 48 -23.07 20.41 -2.11
N LEU A 49 -22.36 21.19 -1.31
CA LEU A 49 -21.18 21.87 -1.84
C LEU A 49 -20.12 20.80 -2.12
N ASP A 50 -19.38 20.98 -3.22
CA ASP A 50 -18.28 20.14 -3.71
C ASP A 50 -17.41 19.54 -2.59
N GLU A 51 -17.77 18.35 -2.11
CA GLU A 51 -16.95 17.64 -1.14
C GLU A 51 -15.72 17.07 -1.86
N GLN A 52 -14.57 17.66 -1.56
CA GLN A 52 -13.29 17.34 -2.21
C GLN A 52 -12.89 15.87 -2.01
N PRO A 53 -12.26 15.23 -3.02
CA PRO A 53 -11.73 13.87 -2.87
C PRO A 53 -10.75 13.79 -1.69
N THR A 54 -10.74 12.65 -0.99
CA THR A 54 -9.94 12.47 0.23
C THR A 54 -9.04 11.24 0.16
N LEU A 55 -7.89 11.33 0.81
CA LEU A 55 -6.96 10.22 1.03
C LEU A 55 -7.02 9.77 2.49
N THR A 56 -6.71 8.49 2.71
CA THR A 56 -6.70 7.88 4.04
C THR A 56 -5.46 7.00 4.16
N CYS A 57 -4.73 7.10 5.27
CA CYS A 57 -3.56 6.28 5.57
C CYS A 57 -3.71 5.69 6.98
N TRP A 58 -3.77 4.36 7.07
CA TRP A 58 -3.97 3.64 8.34
C TRP A 58 -2.87 2.62 8.58
N LEU A 59 -2.55 2.40 9.85
CA LEU A 59 -1.65 1.35 10.32
C LEU A 59 -2.31 0.54 11.43
N VAL A 60 -2.23 -0.79 11.35
CA VAL A 60 -2.61 -1.70 12.44
C VAL A 60 -1.39 -2.50 12.86
N ASP A 61 -1.10 -2.46 14.16
CA ASP A 61 -0.10 -3.31 14.79
C ASP A 61 -0.74 -4.60 15.31
N THR A 62 -0.34 -5.72 14.72
CA THR A 62 -0.85 -7.05 15.03
C THR A 62 0.06 -7.83 16.00
N ARG A 63 1.24 -7.32 16.36
CA ARG A 63 2.22 -8.02 17.20
C ARG A 63 1.60 -8.45 18.54
N CYS A 64 0.79 -7.57 19.13
CA CYS A 64 0.09 -7.80 20.39
C CYS A 64 -1.34 -8.36 20.23
N LEU A 65 -1.85 -8.49 19.01
CA LEU A 65 -3.22 -8.98 18.76
C LEU A 65 -3.27 -10.50 18.68
N TRP A 66 -4.38 -11.09 19.14
CA TRP A 66 -4.66 -12.53 19.03
C TRP A 66 -3.50 -13.42 19.51
N PRO A 67 -3.11 -13.36 20.79
CA PRO A 67 -1.99 -14.15 21.31
C PRO A 67 -2.29 -15.66 21.23
N GLY A 68 -1.24 -16.46 20.99
CA GLY A 68 -1.31 -17.91 20.89
C GLY A 68 -0.37 -18.48 19.83
N ALA A 69 -0.38 -19.81 19.69
CA ALA A 69 0.41 -20.52 18.68
C ALA A 69 -0.33 -20.72 17.35
N SER A 70 -1.67 -20.63 17.36
CA SER A 70 -2.51 -20.83 16.18
C SER A 70 -3.63 -19.78 16.13
N ILE A 71 -3.90 -19.27 14.94
CA ILE A 71 -4.99 -18.31 14.70
C ILE A 71 -6.36 -18.92 14.98
N ASN A 72 -6.49 -20.25 14.91
CA ASN A 72 -7.76 -20.94 15.12
C ASN A 72 -8.17 -20.98 16.60
N THR A 73 -7.20 -20.85 17.51
CA THR A 73 -7.41 -20.97 18.96
C THR A 73 -7.01 -19.70 19.72
N ALA A 74 -6.56 -18.66 19.01
CA ALA A 74 -6.10 -17.42 19.63
C ALA A 74 -7.26 -16.70 20.35
N ALA A 75 -6.96 -16.14 21.52
CA ALA A 75 -7.98 -15.45 22.32
C ALA A 75 -8.56 -14.24 21.56
N GLY A 76 -9.88 -14.08 21.57
CA GLY A 76 -10.59 -12.97 20.93
C GLY A 76 -10.64 -13.01 19.40
N VAL A 77 -10.01 -13.98 18.74
CA VAL A 77 -9.93 -14.04 17.27
C VAL A 77 -11.27 -14.28 16.60
N GLN A 78 -12.18 -15.02 17.26
CA GLN A 78 -13.48 -15.36 16.68
C GLN A 78 -14.34 -14.11 16.42
N GLN A 79 -14.22 -13.07 17.26
CA GLN A 79 -14.92 -11.80 17.06
C GLN A 79 -14.47 -11.14 15.75
N ALA A 80 -13.16 -11.11 15.49
CA ALA A 80 -12.59 -10.60 14.24
C ALA A 80 -12.94 -11.45 13.03
N LEU A 81 -12.87 -12.79 13.15
CA LEU A 81 -13.22 -13.71 12.06
C LEU A 81 -14.68 -13.58 11.63
N ASN A 82 -15.59 -13.31 12.57
CA ASN A 82 -17.01 -13.08 12.29
C ASN A 82 -17.28 -11.78 11.51
N LEU A 83 -16.27 -10.91 11.33
CA LEU A 83 -16.38 -9.69 10.54
C LEU A 83 -15.84 -9.85 9.11
N ILE A 84 -15.36 -11.03 8.72
CA ILE A 84 -14.88 -11.29 7.37
C ILE A 84 -15.62 -12.46 6.72
N SER A 85 -15.61 -12.52 5.39
CA SER A 85 -16.34 -13.56 4.66
C SER A 85 -15.75 -14.96 4.92
N PRO A 86 -16.54 -16.04 4.73
CA PRO A 86 -16.02 -17.41 4.86
C PRO A 86 -14.80 -17.70 3.96
N ALA A 87 -14.75 -17.10 2.76
CA ALA A 87 -13.63 -17.22 1.85
C ALA A 87 -12.35 -16.58 2.43
N GLU A 88 -12.47 -15.38 3.01
CA GLU A 88 -11.35 -14.72 3.70
C GLU A 88 -10.93 -15.48 4.96
N GLN A 89 -11.88 -16.01 5.74
CA GLN A 89 -11.58 -16.85 6.90
C GLN A 89 -10.75 -18.07 6.49
N LYS A 90 -11.09 -18.74 5.37
CA LYS A 90 -10.33 -19.87 4.85
C LYS A 90 -8.88 -19.50 4.55
N ILE A 91 -8.65 -18.32 3.95
CA ILE A 91 -7.31 -17.81 3.65
C ILE A 91 -6.52 -17.56 4.94
N VAL A 92 -7.13 -16.88 5.92
CA VAL A 92 -6.51 -16.57 7.21
C VAL A 92 -6.14 -17.85 7.97
N LYS A 93 -7.09 -18.80 8.07
CA LYS A 93 -6.92 -20.06 8.81
C LYS A 93 -5.94 -21.03 8.14
N GLY A 94 -5.71 -20.88 6.83
CA GLY A 94 -4.78 -21.70 6.06
C GLY A 94 -3.31 -21.28 6.16
N LYS A 95 -2.99 -20.18 6.85
CA LYS A 95 -1.60 -19.73 7.03
C LYS A 95 -0.85 -20.65 7.99
N LEU A 96 0.37 -21.03 7.61
CA LEU A 96 1.23 -21.89 8.42
C LEU A 96 1.70 -21.18 9.69
N HIS A 97 2.11 -19.91 9.56
CA HIS A 97 2.60 -19.11 10.68
C HIS A 97 1.50 -18.17 11.20
N ILE A 98 1.35 -18.12 12.52
CA ILE A 98 0.34 -17.24 13.14
C ILE A 98 0.59 -15.77 12.81
N ALA A 99 1.85 -15.33 12.71
CA ALA A 99 2.18 -13.94 12.33
C ALA A 99 1.54 -13.55 10.98
N ASP A 100 1.67 -14.41 9.97
CA ASP A 100 1.04 -14.20 8.66
C ASP A 100 -0.49 -14.24 8.74
N ALA A 101 -1.03 -15.12 9.59
CA ALA A 101 -2.47 -15.21 9.81
C ALA A 101 -3.03 -13.91 10.42
N LYS A 102 -2.34 -13.34 11.42
CA LYS A 102 -2.71 -12.07 12.06
C LYS A 102 -2.67 -10.92 11.08
N MET A 103 -1.58 -10.78 10.31
CA MET A 103 -1.47 -9.74 9.28
C MET A 103 -2.54 -9.91 8.19
N SER A 104 -2.82 -11.14 7.76
CA SER A 104 -3.87 -11.42 6.78
C SER A 104 -5.27 -11.08 7.30
N LEU A 105 -5.54 -11.30 8.60
CA LEU A 105 -6.80 -10.96 9.24
C LEU A 105 -6.97 -9.44 9.35
N ALA A 106 -5.95 -8.73 9.85
CA ALA A 106 -5.96 -7.27 9.92
C ALA A 106 -6.10 -6.61 8.54
N SER A 107 -5.42 -7.14 7.52
CA SER A 107 -5.59 -6.69 6.12
C SER A 107 -7.03 -6.84 5.64
N ALA A 108 -7.69 -7.97 5.90
CA ALA A 108 -9.09 -8.18 5.52
C ALA A 108 -10.03 -7.19 6.22
N LEU A 109 -9.83 -6.95 7.52
CA LEU A 109 -10.61 -5.98 8.30
C LEU A 109 -10.44 -4.55 7.78
N LEU A 110 -9.19 -4.11 7.54
CA LEU A 110 -8.90 -2.76 7.04
C LEU A 110 -9.53 -2.50 5.68
N LYS A 111 -9.43 -3.46 4.75
CA LYS A 111 -10.07 -3.34 3.44
C LYS A 111 -11.58 -3.21 3.58
N ARG A 112 -12.21 -4.05 4.40
CA ARG A 112 -13.66 -3.99 4.63
C ARG A 112 -14.11 -2.69 5.26
N MET A 113 -13.39 -2.22 6.27
CA MET A 113 -13.64 -0.94 6.92
C MET A 113 -13.55 0.22 5.93
N PHE A 114 -12.46 0.28 5.14
CA PHE A 114 -12.26 1.32 4.15
C PHE A 114 -13.40 1.34 3.12
N ILE A 115 -13.77 0.18 2.57
CA ILE A 115 -14.82 0.07 1.55
C ILE A 115 -16.18 0.43 2.14
N SER A 116 -16.54 -0.10 3.31
CA SER A 116 -17.83 0.19 3.95
C SER A 116 -17.98 1.68 4.25
N GLN A 117 -16.93 2.34 4.77
CA GLN A 117 -16.95 3.78 5.03
C GLN A 117 -16.99 4.61 3.74
N THR A 118 -16.17 4.26 2.75
CA THR A 118 -16.04 5.04 1.51
C THR A 118 -17.26 4.94 0.60
N LEU A 119 -17.88 3.76 0.58
CA LEU A 119 -19.06 3.48 -0.23
C LEU A 119 -20.37 3.66 0.54
N GLU A 120 -20.30 3.96 1.84
CA GLU A 120 -21.48 4.09 2.71
C GLU A 120 -22.41 2.88 2.62
N ILE A 121 -21.83 1.67 2.50
CA ILE A 121 -22.57 0.41 2.43
C ILE A 121 -22.46 -0.38 3.74
N PRO A 122 -23.46 -1.20 4.07
CA PRO A 122 -23.39 -2.13 5.19
C PRO A 122 -22.14 -3.02 5.13
N TRP A 123 -21.62 -3.37 6.30
CA TRP A 123 -20.37 -4.11 6.43
C TRP A 123 -20.40 -5.47 5.72
N ASP A 124 -21.55 -6.12 5.74
CA ASP A 124 -21.84 -7.40 5.10
C ASP A 124 -22.04 -7.30 3.58
N HIS A 125 -22.29 -6.11 3.04
CA HIS A 125 -22.39 -5.84 1.60
C HIS A 125 -21.04 -5.53 0.95
N VAL A 126 -19.94 -5.56 1.71
CA VAL A 126 -18.61 -5.37 1.15
C VAL A 126 -18.16 -6.62 0.39
N HIS A 127 -17.97 -6.45 -0.92
CA HIS A 127 -17.39 -7.44 -1.82
C HIS A 127 -16.05 -6.95 -2.39
N ILE A 128 -15.06 -7.85 -2.45
CA ILE A 128 -13.70 -7.55 -2.87
C ILE A 128 -13.29 -8.57 -3.94
N ALA A 129 -12.74 -8.09 -5.04
CA ALA A 129 -12.10 -8.91 -6.08
C ALA A 129 -10.67 -8.42 -6.35
N ARG A 130 -10.04 -8.88 -7.43
CA ARG A 130 -8.71 -8.43 -7.88
C ARG A 130 -8.77 -7.91 -9.32
N LYS A 131 -8.15 -6.75 -9.58
CA LYS A 131 -8.09 -6.14 -10.92
C LYS A 131 -7.14 -6.94 -11.82
N GLY A 132 -7.57 -7.24 -13.05
CA GLY A 132 -6.76 -7.87 -14.10
C GLY A 132 -6.48 -9.36 -13.89
N ASN A 133 -5.83 -9.74 -12.79
CA ASN A 133 -5.47 -11.12 -12.48
C ASN A 133 -6.12 -11.58 -11.16
N GLU A 134 -6.89 -12.67 -11.21
CA GLU A 134 -7.62 -13.20 -10.05
C GLU A 134 -6.73 -13.65 -8.89
N LYS A 135 -5.45 -13.95 -9.14
CA LYS A 135 -4.50 -14.42 -8.13
C LYS A 135 -3.53 -13.34 -7.67
N HIS A 136 -3.00 -12.56 -8.61
CA HIS A 136 -1.91 -11.61 -8.37
C HIS A 136 -2.31 -10.15 -8.55
N GLY A 137 -3.52 -9.87 -9.00
CA GLY A 137 -4.00 -8.51 -9.24
C GLY A 137 -4.22 -7.72 -7.95
N LYS A 138 -4.19 -6.39 -8.06
CA LYS A 138 -4.49 -5.48 -6.96
C LYS A 138 -5.94 -5.66 -6.48
N PRO A 139 -6.19 -5.80 -5.16
CA PRO A 139 -7.56 -5.86 -4.64
C PRO A 139 -8.39 -4.64 -5.04
N CYS A 140 -9.68 -4.83 -5.32
CA CYS A 140 -10.62 -3.75 -5.61
C CYS A 140 -12.02 -4.04 -5.06
N ALA A 141 -12.78 -2.97 -4.80
CA ALA A 141 -14.19 -3.06 -4.44
C ALA A 141 -15.01 -3.43 -5.68
N VAL A 142 -15.94 -4.37 -5.51
CA VAL A 142 -16.85 -4.81 -6.56
C VAL A 142 -18.29 -4.82 -6.06
N ASP A 143 -19.25 -4.77 -6.97
CA ASP A 143 -20.65 -5.02 -6.66
C ASP A 143 -20.95 -6.53 -6.48
N GLU A 144 -22.21 -6.86 -6.23
CA GLU A 144 -22.66 -8.23 -5.97
C GLU A 144 -22.40 -9.21 -7.12
N VAL A 145 -22.32 -8.71 -8.35
CA VAL A 145 -22.05 -9.51 -9.55
C VAL A 145 -20.59 -9.44 -9.98
N GLY A 146 -19.72 -8.84 -9.17
CA GLY A 146 -18.27 -8.80 -9.37
C GLY A 146 -17.77 -7.67 -10.28
N ARG A 147 -18.59 -6.66 -10.58
CA ARG A 147 -18.16 -5.52 -11.40
C ARG A 147 -17.41 -4.50 -10.54
N PRO A 148 -16.26 -3.98 -10.98
CA PRO A 148 -15.53 -2.93 -10.27
C PRO A 148 -16.39 -1.70 -10.00
N ILE A 149 -16.12 -1.07 -8.85
CA ILE A 149 -16.77 0.15 -8.43
C ILE A 149 -15.80 1.33 -8.64
N ASP A 150 -16.23 2.33 -9.41
CA ASP A 150 -15.45 3.54 -9.69
C ASP A 150 -15.43 4.51 -8.49
N GLY A 151 -14.50 5.49 -8.54
CA GLY A 151 -14.38 6.54 -7.53
C GLY A 151 -13.86 6.06 -6.17
N ILE A 152 -13.24 4.88 -6.14
CA ILE A 152 -12.57 4.30 -4.99
C ILE A 152 -11.33 3.53 -5.45
N ASP A 153 -10.23 3.67 -4.75
CA ASP A 153 -9.05 2.82 -4.92
C ASP A 153 -8.35 2.63 -3.57
N PHE A 154 -7.71 1.48 -3.36
CA PHE A 154 -6.96 1.22 -2.13
C PHE A 154 -5.83 0.25 -2.37
N ASN A 155 -4.84 0.28 -1.48
CA ASN A 155 -3.75 -0.67 -1.45
C ASN A 155 -3.39 -1.01 -0.02
N VAL A 156 -2.84 -2.21 0.19
CA VAL A 156 -2.43 -2.71 1.51
C VAL A 156 -1.05 -3.33 1.39
N SER A 157 -0.19 -3.04 2.35
CA SER A 157 1.09 -3.72 2.55
C SER A 157 1.21 -4.19 4.00
N HIS A 158 2.04 -5.20 4.25
CA HIS A 158 2.26 -5.71 5.59
C HIS A 158 3.67 -6.31 5.74
N GLN A 159 4.26 -6.13 6.91
CA GLN A 159 5.54 -6.75 7.26
C GLN A 159 5.72 -6.80 8.77
N ASN A 160 6.28 -7.89 9.28
CA ASN A 160 6.69 -8.07 10.68
C ASN A 160 5.65 -7.63 11.72
N GLY A 161 4.39 -7.96 11.45
CA GLY A 161 3.26 -7.69 12.35
C GLY A 161 2.59 -6.32 12.14
N LEU A 162 3.07 -5.49 11.22
CA LEU A 162 2.44 -4.22 10.88
C LEU A 162 1.67 -4.33 9.55
N VAL A 163 0.48 -3.73 9.49
CA VAL A 163 -0.38 -3.72 8.29
C VAL A 163 -0.80 -2.30 7.97
N ALA A 164 -0.37 -1.81 6.81
CA ALA A 164 -0.62 -0.46 6.33
C ALA A 164 -1.66 -0.45 5.21
N LEU A 165 -2.60 0.49 5.24
CA LEU A 165 -3.57 0.73 4.17
C LEU A 165 -3.47 2.19 3.70
N ILE A 166 -3.48 2.38 2.39
CA ILE A 166 -3.82 3.66 1.76
C ILE A 166 -5.13 3.51 0.99
N GLY A 167 -5.98 4.53 1.06
CA GLY A 167 -7.26 4.57 0.36
C GLY A 167 -7.55 5.93 -0.23
N TRP A 168 -8.16 5.94 -1.41
CA TRP A 168 -8.69 7.12 -2.07
C TRP A 168 -10.21 7.04 -2.17
N ASN A 169 -10.88 8.09 -1.71
CA ASN A 169 -12.31 8.31 -1.87
C ASN A 169 -12.52 9.46 -2.85
N GLY A 170 -12.97 9.14 -4.07
CA GLY A 170 -13.30 10.14 -5.10
C GLY A 170 -14.62 10.87 -4.87
N ARG A 171 -15.36 10.56 -3.79
CA ARG A 171 -16.65 11.14 -3.39
C ARG A 171 -17.65 11.27 -4.53
N ARG A 172 -17.67 10.26 -5.40
CA ARG A 172 -18.59 10.21 -6.54
C ARG A 172 -19.99 9.89 -6.06
N ARG A 173 -20.99 10.50 -6.72
CA ARG A 173 -22.40 10.11 -6.56
C ARG A 173 -22.58 8.66 -7.00
N ARG A 174 -23.32 7.89 -6.20
CA ARG A 174 -23.54 6.45 -6.36
C ARG A 174 -25.02 6.17 -6.33
N ARG A 175 -25.45 5.15 -7.06
CA ARG A 175 -26.82 4.63 -7.03
C ARG A 175 -26.87 3.38 -6.19
N TYR A 176 -27.85 3.34 -5.29
CA TYR A 176 -28.06 2.22 -4.38
C TYR A 176 -29.42 1.56 -4.66
N SER A 177 -29.46 0.26 -4.47
CA SER A 177 -30.72 -0.48 -4.38
C SER A 177 -31.40 -0.22 -3.02
N PRO A 178 -32.70 -0.52 -2.87
CA PRO A 178 -33.40 -0.39 -1.59
C PRO A 178 -32.80 -1.26 -0.48
N GLY A 179 -32.11 -2.35 -0.84
CA GLY A 179 -31.38 -3.19 0.10
C GLY A 179 -30.03 -2.61 0.53
N GLY A 180 -29.58 -1.47 -0.01
CA GLY A 180 -28.26 -0.90 0.32
C GLY A 180 -27.10 -1.50 -0.47
N HIS A 181 -27.37 -2.25 -1.54
CA HIS A 181 -26.34 -2.69 -2.48
C HIS A 181 -26.01 -1.57 -3.47
N ILE A 182 -24.73 -1.43 -3.78
CA ILE A 182 -24.21 -0.47 -4.75
C ILE A 182 -24.11 -1.13 -6.13
N GLN A 183 -24.46 -0.39 -7.18
CA GLN A 183 -24.27 -0.84 -8.55
C GLN A 183 -22.86 -0.45 -9.05
N GLY A 184 -22.07 -1.45 -9.43
CA GLY A 184 -20.78 -1.24 -10.09
C GLY A 184 -20.96 -0.80 -11.53
N MET A 185 -19.91 -0.23 -12.12
CA MET A 185 -19.92 0.12 -13.54
C MET A 185 -18.98 -0.81 -14.30
N LEU A 186 -19.43 -1.29 -15.46
CA LEU A 186 -18.52 -1.84 -16.47
C LEU A 186 -17.86 -0.65 -17.14
N SER A 187 -16.83 -0.06 -16.51
CA SER A 187 -16.06 0.97 -17.18
C SER A 187 -14.94 0.32 -18.00
N PRO A 188 -14.95 0.46 -19.34
CA PRO A 188 -13.84 0.01 -20.18
C PRO A 188 -12.60 0.91 -20.08
N ARG A 189 -12.65 2.02 -19.32
CA ARG A 189 -11.53 2.96 -19.15
C ARG A 189 -11.45 3.48 -17.70
N ILE A 190 -10.24 3.64 -17.20
CA ILE A 190 -9.98 4.45 -15.99
C ILE A 190 -10.46 5.87 -16.30
N ASN A 191 -11.30 6.46 -15.44
CA ASN A 191 -11.73 7.83 -15.69
C ASN A 191 -10.53 8.76 -15.49
N ALA A 192 -10.40 9.79 -16.32
CA ALA A 192 -9.29 10.75 -16.25
C ALA A 192 -9.17 11.46 -14.87
N ASN A 193 -10.24 11.45 -14.07
CA ASN A 193 -10.30 12.05 -12.75
C ASN A 193 -10.02 11.06 -11.60
N ASP A 194 -9.72 9.80 -11.89
CA ASP A 194 -9.45 8.81 -10.85
C ASP A 194 -8.01 8.94 -10.31
N VAL A 195 -7.86 8.63 -9.03
CA VAL A 195 -6.55 8.55 -8.37
C VAL A 195 -6.29 7.10 -8.00
N MET A 196 -5.14 6.59 -8.43
CA MET A 196 -4.62 5.30 -7.98
C MET A 196 -3.75 5.50 -6.75
N VAL A 197 -3.76 4.52 -5.85
CA VAL A 197 -2.97 4.58 -4.61
C VAL A 197 -2.14 3.32 -4.39
N GLY A 198 -0.93 3.47 -3.88
CA GLY A 198 0.00 2.38 -3.55
C GLY A 198 0.63 2.62 -2.18
N VAL A 199 0.81 1.57 -1.39
CA VAL A 199 1.52 1.65 -0.10
C VAL A 199 2.51 0.50 0.00
N ASP A 200 3.66 0.79 0.60
CA ASP A 200 4.58 -0.23 1.05
C ASP A 200 5.07 0.02 2.47
N ILE A 201 5.48 -1.05 3.15
CA ILE A 201 6.08 -1.00 4.47
C ILE A 201 7.33 -1.88 4.45
N VAL A 202 8.43 -1.33 4.95
CA VAL A 202 9.73 -1.99 4.97
C VAL A 202 10.35 -1.96 6.38
N CYS A 203 11.00 -3.07 6.77
CA CYS A 203 11.81 -3.21 7.97
C CYS A 203 13.30 -3.16 7.58
N VAL A 204 14.02 -2.14 8.05
CA VAL A 204 15.39 -1.83 7.59
C VAL A 204 16.47 -2.82 8.01
N ASN A 205 16.16 -3.74 8.92
CA ASN A 205 17.12 -4.69 9.50
C ASN A 205 16.73 -6.17 9.29
N GLU A 206 15.77 -6.46 8.41
CA GLU A 206 15.15 -7.80 8.36
C GLU A 206 16.07 -8.90 7.81
N ARG A 207 16.90 -8.58 6.80
CA ARG A 207 17.67 -9.63 6.12
C ARG A 207 18.90 -10.00 6.92
N GLU A 208 18.81 -11.11 7.64
CA GLU A 208 19.93 -11.72 8.37
C GLU A 208 21.17 -11.88 7.47
N SER A 209 20.97 -12.20 6.19
CA SER A 209 22.06 -12.34 5.21
C SER A 209 22.73 -11.02 4.85
N ALA A 210 22.05 -9.87 4.97
CA ALA A 210 22.63 -8.58 4.60
C ALA A 210 23.87 -8.28 5.45
N ALA A 211 23.81 -8.61 6.75
CA ALA A 211 24.94 -8.45 7.65
C ALA A 211 26.18 -9.24 7.16
N THR A 212 25.98 -10.50 6.77
CA THR A 212 27.03 -11.40 6.28
C THR A 212 27.55 -10.94 4.92
N THR A 213 26.69 -10.65 3.95
CA THR A 213 27.12 -10.16 2.62
C THR A 213 27.90 -8.86 2.73
N ILE A 214 27.48 -7.92 3.58
CA ILE A 214 28.19 -6.64 3.76
C ILE A 214 29.55 -6.86 4.46
N GLU A 215 29.65 -7.85 5.34
CA GLU A 215 30.92 -8.22 5.98
C GLU A 215 31.92 -8.85 4.98
N GLU A 216 31.43 -9.71 4.09
CA GLU A 216 32.26 -10.43 3.11
C GLU A 216 32.60 -9.59 1.87
N GLU A 217 31.62 -8.86 1.32
CA GLU A 217 31.72 -8.20 0.02
C GLU A 217 31.65 -6.67 0.10
N GLY A 218 31.27 -6.11 1.26
CA GLY A 218 30.98 -4.69 1.41
C GLY A 218 29.54 -4.31 1.06
N LEU A 219 29.16 -3.07 1.36
CA LEU A 219 27.82 -2.56 1.07
C LEU A 219 27.52 -2.53 -0.43
N ASP A 220 28.53 -2.31 -1.26
CA ASP A 220 28.39 -2.32 -2.71
C ASP A 220 28.02 -3.71 -3.24
N GLY A 221 28.63 -4.78 -2.73
CA GLY A 221 28.23 -6.16 -3.03
C GLY A 221 26.75 -6.41 -2.72
N TRP A 222 26.29 -5.96 -1.54
CA TRP A 222 24.87 -6.06 -1.17
C TRP A 222 23.94 -5.30 -2.12
N VAL A 223 24.25 -4.03 -2.42
CA VAL A 223 23.41 -3.18 -3.28
C VAL A 223 23.37 -3.71 -4.71
N ASP A 224 24.45 -4.31 -5.20
CA ASP A 224 24.56 -4.79 -6.58
C ASP A 224 23.80 -6.08 -6.85
N VAL A 225 23.34 -6.80 -5.82
CA VAL A 225 22.34 -7.87 -5.96
C VAL A 225 21.05 -7.35 -6.61
N TYR A 226 20.76 -6.04 -6.46
CA TYR A 226 19.54 -5.40 -6.96
C TYR A 226 19.78 -4.62 -8.26
N ASP A 227 20.82 -4.95 -9.02
CA ASP A 227 21.10 -4.29 -10.29
C ASP A 227 19.86 -4.27 -11.19
N ALA A 228 19.10 -5.36 -11.31
CA ALA A 228 17.91 -5.48 -12.14
C ALA A 228 16.74 -4.55 -11.71
N VAL A 229 16.78 -4.01 -10.49
CA VAL A 229 15.71 -3.21 -9.89
C VAL A 229 16.04 -1.71 -9.93
N PHE A 230 17.27 -1.34 -9.60
CA PHE A 230 17.67 0.06 -9.42
C PHE A 230 18.62 0.51 -10.54
N SER A 231 18.53 1.79 -10.89
CA SER A 231 19.47 2.38 -11.86
C SER A 231 20.88 2.50 -11.28
N ASP A 232 21.85 2.75 -12.13
CA ASP A 232 23.25 2.95 -11.70
C ASP A 232 23.37 4.16 -10.77
N GLU A 233 22.61 5.22 -11.03
CA GLU A 233 22.57 6.45 -10.23
C GLU A 233 21.96 6.19 -8.84
N GLU A 234 20.82 5.50 -8.79
CA GLU A 234 20.17 5.13 -7.52
C GLU A 234 21.12 4.26 -6.67
N ARG A 235 21.74 3.23 -7.27
CA ARG A 235 22.69 2.36 -6.57
C ARG A 235 23.93 3.12 -6.11
N TRP A 236 24.44 4.06 -6.91
CA TRP A 236 25.54 4.92 -6.49
C TRP A 236 25.17 5.71 -5.24
N SER A 237 23.99 6.32 -5.22
CA SER A 237 23.51 7.10 -4.08
C SER A 237 23.32 6.24 -2.83
N MET A 238 22.78 5.02 -2.97
CA MET A 238 22.64 4.08 -1.84
C MET A 238 23.99 3.70 -1.22
N LYS A 239 25.05 3.58 -2.04
CA LYS A 239 26.40 3.20 -1.59
C LYS A 239 27.16 4.36 -1.00
N TYR A 240 27.06 5.55 -1.58
CA TYR A 240 28.02 6.63 -1.34
C TYR A 240 27.43 7.90 -0.74
N ASP A 241 26.10 8.05 -0.69
CA ASP A 241 25.47 9.15 0.05
C ASP A 241 25.04 8.73 1.45
N VAL A 242 24.80 9.72 2.30
CA VAL A 242 24.16 9.55 3.61
C VAL A 242 23.51 10.88 4.03
N ASP A 243 22.27 10.80 4.48
CA ASP A 243 21.52 11.99 4.93
C ASP A 243 21.99 12.44 6.33
N TYR A 244 22.08 11.47 7.24
CA TYR A 244 22.54 11.63 8.61
C TYR A 244 22.97 10.28 9.20
N VAL A 245 23.72 10.29 10.29
CA VAL A 245 24.06 9.11 11.10
C VAL A 245 23.61 9.34 12.53
N THR A 246 22.78 8.45 13.07
CA THR A 246 22.40 8.44 14.48
C THR A 246 23.47 7.74 15.31
N LEU A 247 23.98 8.43 16.32
CA LEU A 247 24.98 7.93 17.25
C LEU A 247 24.33 7.15 18.40
N LEU A 248 25.15 6.46 19.18
CA LEU A 248 24.70 5.63 20.30
C LEU A 248 24.05 6.42 21.45
N ASP A 249 24.41 7.69 21.59
CA ASP A 249 23.82 8.61 22.56
C ASP A 249 22.52 9.28 22.05
N GLY A 250 22.07 8.90 20.84
CA GLY A 250 20.88 9.44 20.20
C GLY A 250 21.11 10.75 19.43
N SER A 251 22.30 11.35 19.51
CA SER A 251 22.65 12.52 18.70
C SER A 251 22.82 12.14 17.22
N THR A 252 22.75 13.12 16.33
CA THR A 252 22.86 12.88 14.88
C THR A 252 23.97 13.71 14.26
N LEU A 253 24.77 13.07 13.41
CA LEU A 253 25.71 13.73 12.51
C LEU A 253 25.04 13.93 11.15
N SER A 254 25.12 15.13 10.58
CA SER A 254 24.64 15.39 9.22
C SER A 254 25.55 14.77 8.16
N GLY A 255 25.03 14.54 6.95
CA GLY A 255 25.85 14.13 5.80
C GLY A 255 27.06 15.04 5.54
N GLN A 256 26.91 16.35 5.78
CA GLN A 256 28.01 17.32 5.66
C GLN A 256 29.11 17.09 6.70
N GLU A 257 28.75 16.83 7.95
CA GLU A 257 29.71 16.56 9.03
C GLU A 257 30.42 15.22 8.84
N ILE A 258 29.74 14.22 8.28
CA ILE A 258 30.35 12.93 7.93
C ILE A 258 31.42 13.13 6.85
N GLY A 259 31.20 14.05 5.90
CA GLY A 259 32.12 14.36 4.83
C GLY A 259 32.52 13.11 4.06
N ARG A 260 33.81 12.94 3.76
CA ARG A 260 34.33 11.84 2.93
C ARG A 260 34.27 10.45 3.56
N HIS A 261 33.84 10.36 4.82
CA HIS A 261 33.57 9.07 5.44
C HIS A 261 32.33 8.40 4.84
N ASP A 262 31.48 9.14 4.14
CA ASP A 262 30.38 8.64 3.31
C ASP A 262 30.79 7.52 2.32
N ARG A 263 32.06 7.50 1.88
CA ARG A 263 32.62 6.48 1.01
C ARG A 263 32.93 5.15 1.69
N CYS A 264 32.84 5.10 3.02
CA CYS A 264 33.07 3.87 3.76
C CYS A 264 31.91 2.91 3.56
N ILE A 265 32.21 1.76 2.96
CA ILE A 265 31.27 0.68 2.63
C ILE A 265 31.57 -0.62 3.40
N SER A 266 32.54 -0.58 4.34
CA SER A 266 32.94 -1.75 5.13
C SER A 266 32.60 -1.59 6.60
N ARG A 267 32.28 -2.70 7.24
CA ARG A 267 32.00 -2.84 8.68
C ARG A 267 33.28 -2.78 9.53
N HIS A 268 33.11 -2.67 10.84
CA HIS A 268 34.18 -2.75 11.85
C HIS A 268 35.31 -1.71 11.76
N LYS A 269 35.04 -0.53 11.19
CA LYS A 269 35.99 0.60 11.17
C LYS A 269 35.63 1.63 12.22
N ASN A 270 36.63 2.25 12.83
CA ASN A 270 36.44 3.45 13.64
C ASN A 270 36.62 4.67 12.73
N LEU A 271 35.60 5.50 12.66
CA LEU A 271 35.54 6.72 11.85
C LEU A 271 35.58 7.92 12.78
N ARG A 272 36.15 9.02 12.30
CA ARG A 272 36.34 10.25 13.07
C ARG A 272 35.92 11.44 12.23
N CYS A 273 34.96 12.22 12.70
CA CYS A 273 34.57 13.46 12.04
C CYS A 273 34.63 14.66 13.00
N THR A 274 34.64 15.86 12.44
CA THR A 274 34.53 17.11 13.19
C THR A 274 33.14 17.68 12.95
N THR A 275 32.37 17.86 14.02
CA THR A 275 31.04 18.49 13.93
C THR A 275 31.15 19.95 13.53
N SER A 276 30.03 20.53 13.13
CA SER A 276 29.86 21.97 12.91
C SER A 276 30.28 22.83 14.11
N SER A 277 30.20 22.29 15.34
CA SER A 277 30.66 22.95 16.58
C SER A 277 32.16 22.83 16.84
N GLY A 278 32.93 22.17 15.96
CA GLY A 278 34.36 21.92 16.12
C GLY A 278 34.69 20.74 17.05
N GLN A 279 33.68 19.98 17.50
CA GLN A 279 33.88 18.81 18.34
C GLN A 279 34.34 17.62 17.48
N CYS A 280 35.38 16.93 17.93
CA CYS A 280 35.81 15.68 17.34
C CYS A 280 34.95 14.53 17.86
N VAL A 281 34.34 13.76 16.97
CA VAL A 281 33.47 12.63 17.30
C VAL A 281 33.99 11.36 16.63
N ASP A 282 34.24 10.35 17.45
CA ASP A 282 34.58 9.00 17.00
C ASP A 282 33.32 8.13 17.00
N PHE A 283 33.07 7.42 15.90
CA PHE A 283 31.93 6.52 15.77
C PHE A 283 32.26 5.30 14.91
N SER A 284 31.50 4.23 15.11
CA SER A 284 31.69 2.99 14.36
C SER A 284 31.08 3.07 12.96
N SER A 285 31.76 2.50 11.96
CA SER A 285 31.21 2.36 10.60
C SER A 285 29.91 1.56 10.57
N GLU A 286 29.60 0.77 11.60
CA GLU A 286 28.29 0.13 11.78
C GLU A 286 27.13 1.12 11.70
N ARG A 287 27.26 2.29 12.35
CA ARG A 287 26.23 3.34 12.32
C ARG A 287 26.09 3.97 10.95
N LEU A 288 27.19 4.11 10.21
CA LEU A 288 27.18 4.60 8.84
C LEU A 288 26.50 3.58 7.90
N ILE A 289 26.84 2.30 8.03
CA ILE A 289 26.22 1.23 7.24
C ILE A 289 24.72 1.14 7.53
N GLU A 290 24.29 1.24 8.80
CA GLU A 290 22.86 1.29 9.15
C GLU A 290 22.14 2.49 8.52
N ALA A 291 22.76 3.67 8.50
CA ALA A 291 22.21 4.84 7.82
C ALA A 291 22.09 4.63 6.29
N LYS A 292 23.08 3.99 5.68
CA LYS A 292 23.04 3.65 4.23
C LYS A 292 22.03 2.56 3.92
N MET A 293 21.87 1.57 4.80
CA MET A 293 20.81 0.56 4.69
C MET A 293 19.43 1.20 4.80
N ARG A 294 19.26 2.19 5.68
CA ARG A 294 18.02 2.97 5.74
C ARG A 294 17.77 3.72 4.43
N ARG A 295 18.80 4.30 3.82
CA ARG A 295 18.70 4.92 2.48
C ARG A 295 18.30 3.90 1.41
N PHE A 296 18.96 2.74 1.35
CA PHE A 296 18.62 1.64 0.45
C PHE A 296 17.14 1.25 0.59
N TYR A 297 16.66 1.04 1.82
CA TYR A 297 15.27 0.67 2.06
C TYR A 297 14.28 1.81 1.82
N THR A 298 14.72 3.07 1.85
CA THR A 298 13.90 4.21 1.41
C THR A 298 13.62 4.12 -0.09
N TYR A 299 14.64 3.88 -0.92
CA TYR A 299 14.46 3.63 -2.36
C TYR A 299 13.60 2.39 -2.61
N PHE A 300 13.86 1.29 -1.90
CA PHE A 300 13.09 0.06 -2.03
C PHE A 300 11.60 0.29 -1.74
N CYS A 301 11.30 0.98 -0.65
CA CYS A 301 9.92 1.27 -0.24
C CYS A 301 9.22 2.19 -1.26
N TYR A 302 9.91 3.20 -1.79
CA TYR A 302 9.37 4.02 -2.89
C TYR A 302 9.08 3.17 -4.14
N LYS A 303 10.00 2.31 -4.55
CA LYS A 303 9.84 1.43 -5.72
C LYS A 303 8.61 0.54 -5.57
N GLU A 304 8.49 -0.14 -4.43
CA GLU A 304 7.36 -1.03 -4.11
C GLU A 304 6.02 -0.27 -4.06
N ALA A 305 5.98 0.90 -3.42
CA ALA A 305 4.77 1.71 -3.35
C ALA A 305 4.32 2.16 -4.76
N TYR A 306 5.25 2.53 -5.63
CA TYR A 306 4.95 2.93 -7.01
C TYR A 306 4.40 1.77 -7.84
N ILE A 307 5.06 0.60 -7.87
CA ILE A 307 4.58 -0.55 -8.68
C ILE A 307 3.21 -1.06 -8.19
N LYS A 308 2.90 -0.86 -6.90
CA LYS A 308 1.61 -1.18 -6.29
C LYS A 308 0.48 -0.24 -6.71
N LEU A 309 0.75 0.88 -7.40
CA LEU A 309 -0.27 1.71 -8.06
C LEU A 309 -1.06 0.87 -9.08
N ALA A 310 -0.34 0.26 -10.02
CA ALA A 310 -0.89 -0.57 -11.10
C ALA A 310 -1.12 -2.03 -10.68
N GLY A 311 -0.52 -2.48 -9.56
CA GLY A 311 -0.52 -3.88 -9.16
C GLY A 311 0.43 -4.73 -9.99
N GLU A 312 1.45 -4.09 -10.58
CA GLU A 312 2.57 -4.79 -11.23
C GLU A 312 3.52 -5.28 -10.15
N ALA A 313 4.05 -6.49 -10.32
CA ALA A 313 5.10 -7.02 -9.45
C ALA A 313 6.49 -6.50 -9.87
N LEU A 314 7.53 -6.85 -9.12
CA LEU A 314 8.96 -6.59 -9.43
C LEU A 314 9.50 -7.23 -10.73
N LEU A 315 8.62 -7.70 -11.61
CA LEU A 315 8.97 -8.30 -12.90
C LEU A 315 8.81 -7.30 -14.07
N ALA A 316 8.50 -6.05 -13.77
CA ALA A 316 8.35 -5.00 -14.77
C ALA A 316 9.70 -4.77 -15.49
N PRO A 317 9.78 -4.91 -16.83
CA PRO A 317 11.03 -4.73 -17.56
C PRO A 317 11.52 -3.27 -17.57
N TRP A 318 10.67 -2.34 -17.11
CA TRP A 318 10.91 -0.91 -17.04
C TRP A 318 11.41 -0.45 -15.65
N LEU A 319 11.63 -1.37 -14.71
CA LEU A 319 11.91 -1.04 -13.31
C LEU A 319 13.19 -0.21 -13.12
N LYS A 320 14.23 -0.49 -13.91
CA LYS A 320 15.47 0.31 -13.95
C LYS A 320 15.25 1.76 -14.43
N GLN A 321 14.21 1.98 -15.23
CA GLN A 321 13.93 3.28 -15.84
C GLN A 321 13.00 4.14 -14.99
N LEU A 322 12.36 3.56 -13.97
CA LEU A 322 11.73 4.30 -12.88
C LEU A 322 12.83 4.73 -11.92
N GLU A 323 13.05 6.02 -11.70
CA GLU A 323 14.13 6.53 -10.87
C GLU A 323 13.58 7.54 -9.86
N PHE A 324 14.16 7.57 -8.67
CA PHE A 324 13.85 8.56 -7.65
C PHE A 324 15.03 9.50 -7.42
N SER A 325 14.79 10.80 -7.51
CA SER A 325 15.80 11.83 -7.26
C SER A 325 15.44 12.68 -6.04
N GLY A 326 16.46 13.25 -5.39
CA GLY A 326 16.28 14.01 -4.14
C GLY A 326 15.90 13.14 -2.94
N VAL A 327 16.11 11.83 -3.01
CA VAL A 327 15.74 10.91 -1.93
C VAL A 327 16.45 11.28 -0.63
N ARG A 328 15.66 11.39 0.45
CA ARG A 328 16.12 11.50 1.83
C ARG A 328 15.51 10.40 2.68
N SER A 329 16.34 9.79 3.52
CA SER A 329 15.89 8.82 4.51
C SER A 329 15.17 9.56 5.65
N PRO A 330 13.94 9.16 6.06
CA PRO A 330 13.25 9.82 7.17
C PRO A 330 13.87 9.46 8.51
N LYS A 331 14.03 10.41 9.44
CA LYS A 331 14.48 10.13 10.82
C LYS A 331 13.55 9.16 11.55
N PRO A 332 14.11 8.15 12.27
CA PRO A 332 13.29 7.18 13.02
C PRO A 332 12.46 7.87 14.11
N GLY A 333 11.35 7.24 14.48
CA GLY A 333 10.47 7.73 15.56
C GLY A 333 11.00 7.44 16.96
N ALA A 334 11.87 6.43 17.10
CA ALA A 334 12.53 6.08 18.35
C ALA A 334 14.06 6.21 18.22
N PRO A 335 14.77 6.55 19.31
CA PRO A 335 16.23 6.48 19.33
C PRO A 335 16.71 5.06 19.06
N ALA A 336 17.95 4.94 18.57
CA ALA A 336 18.55 3.65 18.26
C ALA A 336 18.55 2.74 19.50
N ARG A 337 18.11 1.48 19.32
CA ARG A 337 18.07 0.44 20.36
C ARG A 337 17.12 0.75 21.53
N CYS A 338 16.17 1.67 21.35
CA CYS A 338 15.08 1.88 22.29
C CYS A 338 13.84 1.09 21.84
N SER A 339 13.35 0.16 22.67
CA SER A 339 12.14 -0.64 22.41
C SER A 339 10.83 0.14 22.54
N LEU A 340 10.80 1.39 22.06
CA LEU A 340 9.60 2.21 22.03
C LEU A 340 8.76 1.81 20.82
N HIS A 341 7.77 0.96 21.04
CA HIS A 341 6.80 0.60 20.02
C HIS A 341 5.75 1.71 19.85
N GLY A 342 5.25 1.90 18.63
CA GLY A 342 4.13 2.79 18.34
C GLY A 342 4.50 4.26 18.09
N VAL A 343 5.78 4.61 17.96
CA VAL A 343 6.22 6.01 17.84
C VAL A 343 6.45 6.39 16.37
N TRP A 344 5.78 7.44 15.90
CA TRP A 344 5.97 7.99 14.56
C TRP A 344 7.26 8.80 14.47
N GLY A 345 7.97 8.68 13.35
CA GLY A 345 9.15 9.48 13.02
C GLY A 345 8.87 10.53 11.95
N GLU A 346 9.93 10.98 11.28
CA GLU A 346 9.86 12.04 10.27
C GLU A 346 9.01 11.62 9.06
N GLU A 347 8.35 12.62 8.48
CA GLU A 347 7.65 12.57 7.20
C GLU A 347 8.48 13.30 6.14
N VAL A 348 8.62 12.68 4.97
CA VAL A 348 9.38 13.19 3.83
C VAL A 348 8.54 13.03 2.57
N ASP A 349 8.30 14.11 1.84
CA ASP A 349 7.40 14.18 0.67
C ASP A 349 7.98 14.98 -0.51
N ASP A 350 9.29 15.20 -0.51
CA ASP A 350 10.05 16.00 -1.48
C ASP A 350 10.74 15.16 -2.58
N VAL A 351 10.42 13.87 -2.68
CA VAL A 351 11.01 12.98 -3.69
C VAL A 351 10.46 13.29 -5.08
N GLU A 352 11.36 13.36 -6.06
CA GLU A 352 10.99 13.50 -7.46
C GLU A 352 10.99 12.13 -8.14
N VAL A 353 9.90 11.83 -8.86
CA VAL A 353 9.75 10.57 -9.61
C VAL A 353 10.07 10.82 -11.07
N ARG A 354 10.95 9.99 -11.65
CA ARG A 354 11.31 10.02 -13.06
C ARG A 354 11.03 8.68 -13.71
N LEU A 355 10.52 8.68 -14.94
CA LEU A 355 10.36 7.49 -15.76
C LEU A 355 10.98 7.75 -17.13
N HIS A 356 11.92 6.89 -17.54
CA HIS A 356 12.70 7.09 -18.76
C HIS A 356 13.40 8.46 -18.80
N GLY A 357 13.95 8.89 -17.66
CA GLY A 357 14.63 10.17 -17.50
C GLY A 357 13.73 11.42 -17.52
N ARG A 358 12.40 11.26 -17.58
CA ARG A 358 11.43 12.36 -17.56
C ARG A 358 10.70 12.40 -16.24
N VAL A 359 10.48 13.59 -15.70
CA VAL A 359 9.69 13.78 -14.48
C VAL A 359 8.26 13.30 -14.72
N VAL A 360 7.71 12.57 -13.75
CA VAL A 360 6.33 12.06 -13.74
C VAL A 360 5.48 13.01 -12.89
N GLU A 361 4.80 13.96 -13.55
CA GLU A 361 4.09 15.06 -12.89
C GLU A 361 2.76 14.64 -12.24
N ASP A 362 2.17 13.54 -12.71
CA ASP A 362 0.90 13.01 -12.20
C ASP A 362 1.09 12.07 -11.00
N VAL A 363 2.27 12.08 -10.37
CA VAL A 363 2.61 11.24 -9.21
C VAL A 363 3.10 12.09 -8.04
N LYS A 364 2.63 11.75 -6.83
CA LYS A 364 3.20 12.23 -5.57
C LYS A 364 3.50 11.04 -4.67
N MET A 365 4.60 11.14 -3.94
CA MET A 365 5.01 10.10 -3.01
C MET A 365 5.43 10.72 -1.69
N LYS A 366 5.27 9.93 -0.63
CA LYS A 366 5.64 10.30 0.74
C LYS A 366 6.12 9.08 1.48
N VAL A 367 7.19 9.23 2.26
CA VAL A 367 7.67 8.23 3.19
C VAL A 367 7.55 8.74 4.63
N GLN A 368 7.13 7.88 5.54
CA GLN A 368 7.05 8.17 6.97
C GLN A 368 7.76 7.08 7.76
N ALA A 369 8.62 7.47 8.69
CA ALA A 369 9.26 6.54 9.61
C ALA A 369 8.29 6.09 10.71
N PHE A 370 8.43 4.84 11.14
CA PHE A 370 7.71 4.29 12.29
C PHE A 370 8.68 3.47 13.14
N GLU A 371 8.69 3.74 14.44
CA GLU A 371 9.65 3.19 15.39
C GLU A 371 11.09 3.43 14.92
N GLU A 372 12.02 2.57 15.34
CA GLU A 372 13.40 2.59 14.87
C GLU A 372 13.53 2.01 13.44
N THR A 373 12.86 0.89 13.20
CA THR A 373 13.20 -0.01 12.09
C THR A 373 12.24 0.00 10.92
N PHE A 374 11.09 0.68 11.02
CA PHE A 374 10.10 0.66 9.94
C PHE A 374 10.02 1.98 9.19
N MET A 375 9.69 1.87 7.91
CA MET A 375 9.32 3.00 7.06
C MET A 375 8.13 2.58 6.19
N LEU A 376 7.22 3.53 5.98
CA LEU A 376 6.03 3.35 5.17
C LEU A 376 6.09 4.34 4.01
N SER A 377 6.02 3.86 2.78
CA SER A 377 5.95 4.70 1.60
C SER A 377 4.56 4.65 0.99
N THR A 378 4.11 5.78 0.49
CA THR A 378 2.84 5.94 -0.20
C THR A 378 3.08 6.57 -1.55
N ALA A 379 2.31 6.12 -2.53
CA ALA A 379 2.28 6.67 -3.88
C ALA A 379 0.83 6.97 -4.25
N ILE A 380 0.60 8.12 -4.88
CA ILE A 380 -0.67 8.46 -5.52
C ILE A 380 -0.41 8.86 -6.96
N GLN A 381 -1.28 8.47 -7.89
CA GLN A 381 -1.17 8.80 -9.31
C GLN A 381 -2.50 9.21 -9.92
N GLY A 382 -2.51 10.18 -10.83
CA GLY A 382 -3.68 10.60 -11.61
C GLY A 382 -4.07 12.06 -11.33
N ASN A 383 -5.36 12.35 -11.13
CA ASN A 383 -5.81 13.71 -10.83
C ASN A 383 -5.56 14.09 -9.36
N ILE A 384 -4.30 14.41 -9.04
CA ILE A 384 -3.81 14.63 -7.68
C ILE A 384 -3.58 16.11 -7.32
N GLN A 385 -4.05 17.02 -8.17
CA GLN A 385 -3.96 18.46 -7.92
C GLN A 385 -4.78 18.82 -6.67
N GLY A 386 -4.17 19.53 -5.73
CA GLY A 386 -4.80 19.88 -4.44
C GLY A 386 -4.87 18.73 -3.42
N LEU A 387 -4.48 17.51 -3.77
CA LEU A 387 -4.39 16.40 -2.82
C LEU A 387 -3.07 16.44 -2.03
N THR A 388 -3.21 16.22 -0.71
CA THR A 388 -2.12 16.02 0.24
C THR A 388 -2.23 14.63 0.82
N ILE A 389 -1.11 13.90 0.85
CA ILE A 389 -1.06 12.57 1.49
C ILE A 389 -1.03 12.78 3.01
N PRO A 390 -2.03 12.31 3.77
CA PRO A 390 -2.07 12.50 5.22
C PRO A 390 -0.94 11.72 5.91
N ALA A 391 -0.65 12.06 7.17
CA ALA A 391 0.14 11.19 8.04
C ALA A 391 -0.61 9.87 8.28
N PHE A 392 0.12 8.80 8.59
CA PHE A 392 -0.52 7.55 8.98
C PHE A 392 -1.17 7.67 10.35
N GLN A 393 -2.38 7.11 10.47
CA GLN A 393 -3.07 6.97 11.75
C GLN A 393 -2.99 5.51 12.21
N SER A 394 -2.50 5.30 13.44
CA SER A 394 -2.60 3.99 14.10
C SER A 394 -4.04 3.70 14.51
N LEU A 395 -4.56 2.55 14.10
CA LEU A 395 -5.88 2.08 14.48
C LEU A 395 -5.79 0.92 15.47
N SER A 396 -6.62 1.00 16.50
CA SER A 396 -6.86 -0.10 17.43
C SER A 396 -7.93 -1.06 16.88
N LEU A 397 -7.90 -2.29 17.39
CA LEU A 397 -8.92 -3.29 17.06
C LEU A 397 -10.33 -2.86 17.51
N LEU A 398 -10.42 -2.08 18.60
CA LEU A 398 -11.69 -1.55 19.11
C LEU A 398 -12.31 -0.54 18.15
N GLU A 399 -11.51 0.34 17.55
CA GLU A 399 -12.01 1.30 16.54
C GLU A 399 -12.56 0.57 15.32
N ILE A 400 -11.89 -0.48 14.86
CA ILE A 400 -12.37 -1.32 13.75
C ILE A 400 -13.70 -1.98 14.11
N TYR A 401 -13.83 -2.52 15.33
CA TYR A 401 -15.06 -3.15 15.80
C TYR A 401 -16.21 -2.16 15.94
N ALA A 402 -15.95 -0.96 16.45
CA ALA A 402 -16.94 0.10 16.57
C ALA A 402 -17.47 0.49 15.17
N GLN A 403 -16.58 0.63 14.19
CA GLN A 403 -16.98 0.94 12.83
C GLN A 403 -17.82 -0.18 12.20
N ALA A 404 -17.42 -1.44 12.41
CA ALA A 404 -18.19 -2.59 11.91
C ALA A 404 -19.59 -2.67 12.54
N ALA A 405 -19.72 -2.32 13.83
CA ALA A 405 -21.01 -2.27 14.50
C ALA A 405 -21.91 -1.13 13.98
N SER A 406 -21.34 0.07 13.80
CA SER A 406 -22.06 1.24 13.29
C SER A 406 -22.60 1.01 11.86
N ALA A 407 -21.78 0.42 10.99
CA ALA A 407 -22.18 0.07 9.63
C ALA A 407 -23.33 -0.95 9.60
N LYS A 408 -23.39 -1.90 10.56
CA LYS A 408 -24.51 -2.84 10.69
C LYS A 408 -25.80 -2.16 11.16
N SER A 409 -25.72 -1.19 12.07
CA SER A 409 -26.91 -0.44 12.53
C SER A 409 -27.49 0.53 11.50
N SER A 410 -26.68 1.01 10.55
CA SER A 410 -27.17 1.87 9.46
C SER A 410 -28.14 1.16 8.50
N ALA A 411 -28.14 -0.17 8.49
CA ALA A 411 -29.10 -0.99 7.74
C ALA A 411 -30.49 -1.10 8.41
N SER A 412 -30.62 -0.75 9.70
CA SER A 412 -31.90 -0.88 10.44
C SER A 412 -32.84 0.33 10.36
N ASP A 413 -32.47 1.40 9.64
CA ASP A 413 -33.35 2.56 9.39
C ASP A 413 -33.98 2.58 7.99
N ALA A 414 -33.80 1.52 7.20
CA ALA A 414 -34.66 1.28 6.04
C ALA A 414 -36.05 0.85 6.56
N ARG A 415 -36.98 1.81 6.64
CA ARG A 415 -38.40 1.57 6.92
C ARG A 415 -38.87 0.35 6.12
N SER A 416 -39.60 -0.55 6.80
CA SER A 416 -40.34 -1.64 6.18
C SER A 416 -41.23 -1.10 5.05
N VAL A 417 -40.79 -1.30 3.81
CA VAL A 417 -41.65 -1.10 2.64
C VAL A 417 -42.24 -2.46 2.31
N GLY A 418 -43.58 -2.50 2.26
CA GLY A 418 -44.37 -3.71 2.07
C GLY A 418 -44.05 -4.46 0.77
N SER A 419 -44.38 -5.75 0.79
CA SER A 419 -44.30 -6.69 -0.33
C SER A 419 -44.88 -6.12 -1.63
N PRO A 420 -44.13 -6.05 -2.73
CA PRO A 420 -44.68 -5.77 -4.04
C PRO A 420 -45.10 -7.08 -4.71
N VAL A 421 -46.28 -7.59 -4.34
CA VAL A 421 -47.16 -8.20 -5.33
C VAL A 421 -47.79 -7.02 -6.07
N GLU A 422 -47.75 -7.03 -7.40
CA GLU A 422 -48.19 -5.98 -8.35
C GLU A 422 -47.10 -5.07 -8.93
N LEU A 423 -46.17 -5.65 -9.69
CA LEU A 423 -45.64 -5.02 -10.91
C LEU A 423 -45.42 -6.08 -12.00
N THR A 424 -46.48 -6.80 -12.35
CA THR A 424 -46.54 -7.51 -13.63
C THR A 424 -46.81 -6.50 -14.74
N SER A 425 -45.87 -6.36 -15.67
CA SER A 425 -46.11 -5.57 -16.88
C SER A 425 -46.93 -6.38 -17.91
N PRO A 426 -47.79 -5.76 -18.74
CA PRO A 426 -48.82 -6.47 -19.53
C PRO A 426 -48.35 -7.31 -20.75
N TRP A 427 -47.07 -7.68 -20.88
CA TRP A 427 -46.54 -8.26 -22.13
C TRP A 427 -45.98 -9.70 -22.05
N GLU A 428 -45.88 -10.32 -20.88
CA GLU A 428 -45.29 -11.67 -20.71
C GLU A 428 -46.30 -12.84 -20.61
N SER A 429 -47.58 -12.64 -20.95
CA SER A 429 -48.59 -13.70 -20.93
C SER A 429 -48.73 -14.51 -22.23
N ARG A 430 -47.79 -14.37 -23.20
CA ARG A 430 -47.91 -15.03 -24.53
C ARG A 430 -47.02 -16.23 -24.80
N TYR A 431 -46.22 -16.69 -23.83
CA TYR A 431 -45.33 -17.84 -24.06
C TYR A 431 -45.67 -19.09 -23.25
N TRP A 432 -46.84 -19.13 -22.61
CA TRP A 432 -47.36 -20.34 -21.95
C TRP A 432 -48.85 -20.51 -22.24
N SER A 433 -49.14 -21.04 -23.43
CA SER A 433 -50.38 -21.76 -23.76
C SER A 433 -50.03 -22.92 -24.69
#